data_AF-A0A7C0X853-F1
#
_entry.id   AF-A0A7C0X853-F1
#
_cell.length_a   1.000
_cell.length_b   1.000
_cell.length_c   1.000
_cell.angle_alpha   90.00
_cell.angle_beta   90.00
_cell.angle_gamma   90.00
#
_symmetry.space_group_name_H-M   'P 1'
#
loop_
_entity.id
_entity.type
_entity.pdbx_description
1 polymer ?
#
loop_
_entity_poly.entity_id
_entity_poly.type
_entity_poly.pdbx_seq_one_letter_code
_entity_poly.pdbx_strand_id
1 'polypeptide(L)'
;MGFVRLSEQQLREDPEYQLRNFRRTKDFLVAIDTDGCITDNMNGKQMLIFHPHFMEFYNLWDIESYFREVAEYYNLFSVHRGCNRFIAVQLTLKALESREDVKKVMEERKVKLPDVKMVDDFIEYVRKNKLGLGNPSLEKYINEEKPKFFPLYKLLG
;
A
#
# COMPACT_ATOMS: atom_id res chain seq x y z
N MET A 1 13.30 5.24 35.49
CA MET A 1 13.61 6.14 34.37
C MET A 1 12.42 6.12 33.42
N GLY A 2 11.85 7.28 33.09
CA GLY A 2 10.73 7.37 32.16
C GLY A 2 11.15 6.92 30.75
N PHE A 3 10.18 6.47 29.96
CA PHE A 3 10.37 6.16 28.55
C PHE A 3 10.81 7.44 27.82
N VAL A 4 12.06 7.47 27.35
CA VAL A 4 12.58 8.63 26.58
C VAL A 4 12.15 8.46 25.14
N ARG A 5 11.29 9.37 24.68
CA ARG A 5 10.88 9.41 23.28
C ARG A 5 12.05 9.89 22.42
N LEU A 6 12.39 9.13 21.38
CA LEU A 6 13.39 9.53 20.38
C LEU A 6 12.91 10.78 19.62
N SER A 7 13.86 11.59 19.16
CA SER A 7 13.56 12.66 18.20
C SER A 7 13.15 12.08 16.84
N GLU A 8 12.51 12.88 16.00
CA GLU A 8 12.16 12.46 14.63
C GLU A 8 13.39 12.04 13.83
N GLN A 9 14.52 12.73 14.00
CA GLN A 9 15.76 12.38 13.32
C GLN A 9 16.26 10.99 13.76
N GLN A 10 16.29 10.73 15.07
CA GLN A 10 16.72 9.44 15.61
C GLN A 10 15.79 8.30 15.17
N LEU A 11 14.47 8.54 15.11
CA LEU A 11 13.50 7.57 14.60
C LEU A 11 13.69 7.29 13.11
N ARG A 12 14.09 8.29 12.31
CA ARG A 12 14.38 8.08 10.88
C ARG A 12 15.65 7.27 10.66
N GLU A 13 16.66 7.47 11.49
CA GLU A 13 17.94 6.75 11.41
C GLU A 13 17.80 5.29 11.85
N ASP A 14 17.08 5.03 12.95
CA ASP A 14 16.88 3.68 13.49
C ASP A 14 15.50 3.54 14.17
N PRO A 15 14.41 3.31 13.41
CA PRO A 15 13.05 3.26 13.95
C PRO A 15 12.83 2.09 14.92
N GLU A 16 13.62 1.04 14.80
CA GLU A 16 13.54 -0.14 15.65
C GLU A 16 14.31 0.03 16.98
N TYR A 17 15.14 1.07 17.12
CA TYR A 17 15.97 1.28 18.31
C TYR A 17 15.15 1.20 19.61
N GLN A 18 14.01 1.87 19.66
CA GLN A 18 13.16 1.88 20.85
C GLN A 18 12.58 0.51 21.17
N LEU A 19 12.15 -0.24 20.16
CA LEU A 19 11.58 -1.57 20.33
C LEU A 19 12.65 -2.55 20.83
N ARG A 20 13.86 -2.52 20.25
CA ARG A 20 14.99 -3.37 20.68
C ARG A 20 15.45 -3.07 22.10
N ASN A 21 15.41 -1.81 22.51
CA ASN A 21 15.82 -1.37 23.85
C ASN A 21 14.65 -1.27 24.84
N PHE A 22 13.44 -1.66 24.45
CA PHE A 22 12.26 -1.57 25.29
C PHE A 22 12.41 -2.50 26.49
N ARG A 23 12.53 -1.91 27.68
CA ARG A 23 12.52 -2.67 28.94
C ARG A 23 11.07 -2.88 29.39
N ARG A 24 10.60 -4.12 29.31
CA ARG A 24 9.28 -4.52 29.80
C ARG A 24 9.13 -4.16 31.28
N THR A 25 8.08 -3.41 31.61
CA THR A 25 7.72 -3.01 33.00
C THR A 25 6.37 -3.57 33.45
N LYS A 26 5.65 -4.23 32.54
CA LYS A 26 4.30 -4.79 32.76
C LYS A 26 4.29 -6.23 32.29
N ASP A 27 3.50 -7.06 32.97
CA ASP A 27 3.40 -8.47 32.61
C ASP A 27 2.60 -8.69 31.33
N PHE A 28 1.70 -7.78 30.97
CA PHE A 28 0.87 -7.91 29.79
C PHE A 28 0.82 -6.60 29.00
N LEU A 29 0.74 -6.74 27.68
CA LEU A 29 0.38 -5.67 26.76
C LEU A 29 -1.03 -5.96 26.24
N VAL A 30 -1.94 -5.02 26.44
CA VAL A 30 -3.25 -5.03 25.78
C VAL A 30 -3.21 -3.92 24.75
N ALA A 31 -3.15 -4.29 23.47
CA ALA A 31 -3.24 -3.37 22.35
C ALA A 31 -4.55 -3.64 21.62
N ILE A 32 -5.28 -2.57 21.30
CA ILE A 32 -6.53 -2.68 20.56
C ILE A 32 -6.38 -1.90 19.26
N ASP A 33 -6.44 -2.62 18.16
CA ASP A 33 -6.49 -2.01 16.84
C ASP A 33 -7.90 -1.48 16.58
N THR A 34 -8.01 -0.23 16.19
CA THR A 34 -9.32 0.42 16.00
C THR A 34 -9.95 0.04 14.68
N ASP A 35 -9.14 -0.08 13.62
CA ASP A 35 -9.60 -0.26 12.24
C ASP A 35 -9.78 -1.75 11.94
N GLY A 36 -10.99 -2.17 11.61
CA GLY A 36 -11.28 -3.57 11.27
C GLY A 36 -11.29 -4.54 12.46
N CYS A 37 -10.99 -4.07 13.68
CA CYS A 37 -11.11 -4.81 14.94
C CYS A 37 -12.21 -4.23 15.86
N ILE A 38 -12.07 -2.98 16.34
CA ILE A 38 -13.13 -2.34 17.16
C ILE A 38 -14.23 -1.75 16.27
N THR A 39 -13.86 -1.18 15.13
CA THR A 39 -14.79 -0.49 14.23
C THR A 39 -14.76 -1.12 12.85
N ASP A 40 -15.94 -1.41 12.29
CA ASP A 40 -16.06 -1.88 10.90
C ASP A 40 -15.99 -0.69 9.92
N ASN A 41 -14.87 0.03 9.95
CA ASN A 41 -14.66 1.20 9.10
C ASN A 41 -13.83 0.87 7.84
N MET A 42 -13.27 -0.34 7.75
CA MET A 42 -12.41 -0.73 6.62
C MET A 42 -13.19 -0.84 5.32
N ASN A 43 -14.43 -1.35 5.36
CA ASN A 43 -15.31 -1.37 4.20
C ASN A 43 -15.55 0.05 3.67
N GLY A 44 -15.92 0.99 4.54
CA GLY A 44 -16.13 2.38 4.18
C GLY A 44 -14.86 3.05 3.62
N LYS A 45 -13.71 2.86 4.29
CA LYS A 45 -12.42 3.40 3.82
C LYS A 45 -12.06 2.92 2.44
N GLN A 46 -12.16 1.62 2.18
CA GLN A 46 -11.82 1.05 0.87
C GLN A 46 -12.84 1.47 -0.19
N MET A 47 -14.13 1.21 0.04
CA MET A 47 -15.17 1.37 -0.98
C MET A 47 -15.53 2.83 -1.27
N LEU A 48 -15.50 3.70 -0.26
CA LEU A 48 -15.93 5.10 -0.39
C LEU A 48 -14.77 6.07 -0.59
N ILE A 49 -13.56 5.73 -0.15
CA ILE A 49 -12.41 6.66 -0.20
C ILE A 49 -11.31 6.13 -1.12
N PHE A 50 -10.71 4.98 -0.81
CA PHE A 50 -9.49 4.53 -1.48
C PHE A 50 -9.74 4.06 -2.92
N HIS A 51 -10.74 3.23 -3.16
CA HIS A 51 -11.06 2.75 -4.51
C HIS A 51 -11.45 3.92 -5.44
N PRO A 52 -12.38 4.82 -5.05
CA PRO A 52 -12.71 6.00 -5.86
C PRO A 52 -11.50 6.86 -6.16
N HIS A 53 -10.65 7.14 -5.17
CA HIS A 53 -9.47 7.98 -5.37
C HIS A 53 -8.47 7.33 -6.34
N PHE A 54 -8.23 6.02 -6.21
CA PHE A 54 -7.36 5.29 -7.13
C PHE A 54 -7.92 5.28 -8.56
N MET A 55 -9.21 5.00 -8.72
CA MET A 55 -9.85 4.99 -10.04
C MET A 55 -9.85 6.37 -10.69
N GLU A 56 -10.14 7.43 -9.95
CA GLU A 56 -10.06 8.82 -10.45
C GLU A 56 -8.66 9.13 -10.95
N PHE A 57 -7.66 8.85 -10.12
CA PHE A 57 -6.29 9.24 -10.38
C PHE A 57 -5.62 8.48 -11.55
N TYR A 58 -6.13 7.29 -11.87
CA TYR A 58 -5.70 6.47 -13.00
C TYR A 58 -6.73 6.37 -14.14
N ASN A 59 -7.81 7.15 -14.09
CA ASN A 59 -8.91 7.13 -15.08
C ASN A 59 -9.49 5.72 -15.32
N LEU A 60 -9.85 5.01 -14.26
CA LEU A 60 -10.33 3.62 -14.31
C LEU A 60 -11.85 3.48 -14.09
N TRP A 61 -12.61 4.58 -14.05
CA TRP A 61 -14.06 4.55 -13.86
C TRP A 61 -14.80 3.72 -14.90
N ASP A 62 -14.31 3.69 -16.12
CA ASP A 62 -14.86 2.87 -17.20
C ASP A 62 -14.72 1.35 -16.96
N ILE A 63 -13.97 0.91 -15.95
CA ILE A 63 -13.92 -0.49 -15.52
C ILE A 63 -14.28 -0.65 -14.03
N GLU A 64 -15.06 0.29 -13.47
CA GLU A 64 -15.34 0.37 -12.03
C GLU A 64 -15.75 -0.97 -11.40
N SER A 65 -16.73 -1.66 -11.99
CA SER A 65 -17.22 -2.93 -11.42
C SER A 65 -16.12 -3.99 -11.32
N TYR A 66 -15.26 -4.09 -12.34
CA TYR A 66 -14.12 -5.01 -12.35
C TYR A 66 -13.05 -4.60 -11.34
N PHE A 67 -12.73 -3.29 -11.29
CA PHE A 67 -11.77 -2.77 -10.33
C PHE A 67 -12.20 -3.03 -8.90
N ARG A 68 -13.46 -2.71 -8.56
CA ARG A 68 -14.02 -2.92 -7.22
C ARG A 68 -14.02 -4.39 -6.83
N GLU A 69 -14.46 -5.27 -7.72
CA GLU A 69 -14.47 -6.72 -7.46
C GLU A 69 -13.07 -7.21 -7.01
N VAL A 70 -12.04 -6.85 -7.77
CA VAL A 70 -10.66 -7.27 -7.49
C VAL A 70 -10.10 -6.56 -6.25
N ALA A 71 -10.30 -5.25 -6.14
CA ALA A 71 -9.76 -4.44 -5.05
C ALA A 71 -10.40 -4.83 -3.71
N GLU A 72 -11.71 -5.06 -3.67
CA GLU A 72 -12.43 -5.52 -2.48
C GLU A 72 -12.01 -6.95 -2.10
N TYR A 73 -11.79 -7.84 -3.06
CA TYR A 73 -11.24 -9.16 -2.77
C TYR A 73 -9.90 -9.07 -2.02
N TYR A 74 -8.91 -8.33 -2.55
CA TYR A 74 -7.59 -8.26 -1.92
C TYR A 74 -7.57 -7.41 -0.64
N ASN A 75 -8.35 -6.32 -0.57
CA ASN A 75 -8.30 -5.40 0.56
C ASN A 75 -9.27 -5.74 1.70
N LEU A 76 -10.36 -6.48 1.44
CA LEU A 76 -11.43 -6.73 2.41
C LEU A 76 -11.75 -8.21 2.61
N PHE A 77 -11.81 -9.02 1.54
CA PHE A 77 -12.51 -10.32 1.60
C PHE A 77 -11.64 -11.55 1.33
N SER A 78 -10.31 -11.40 1.31
CA SER A 78 -9.38 -12.53 1.11
C SER A 78 -8.37 -12.66 2.25
N VAL A 79 -7.56 -13.72 2.19
CA VAL A 79 -6.41 -13.93 3.08
C VAL A 79 -5.33 -12.84 2.98
N HIS A 80 -5.39 -12.01 1.93
CA HIS A 80 -4.49 -10.86 1.75
C HIS A 80 -5.02 -9.59 2.44
N ARG A 81 -6.20 -9.62 3.06
CA ARG A 81 -6.75 -8.50 3.81
C ARG A 81 -5.73 -8.00 4.83
N GLY A 82 -5.52 -6.68 4.86
CA GLY A 82 -4.55 -6.05 5.75
C GLY A 82 -3.08 -6.19 5.32
N CYS A 83 -2.82 -6.72 4.12
CA CYS A 83 -1.47 -6.66 3.56
C CYS A 83 -1.04 -5.21 3.30
N ASN A 84 0.26 -5.02 3.13
CA ASN A 84 0.82 -3.72 2.82
C ASN A 84 0.20 -3.13 1.53
N ARG A 85 -0.09 -1.83 1.51
CA ARG A 85 -0.77 -1.16 0.38
C ARG A 85 -0.08 -1.36 -0.97
N PHE A 86 1.25 -1.42 -1.03
CA PHE A 86 1.97 -1.62 -2.29
C PHE A 86 1.78 -3.06 -2.80
N ILE A 87 1.68 -4.03 -1.89
CA ILE A 87 1.30 -5.41 -2.22
C ILE A 87 -0.15 -5.48 -2.69
N ALA A 88 -1.07 -4.79 -2.01
CA ALA A 88 -2.48 -4.75 -2.42
C ALA A 88 -2.66 -4.15 -3.83
N VAL A 89 -1.96 -3.06 -4.14
CA VAL A 89 -1.95 -2.45 -5.48
C VAL A 89 -1.36 -3.42 -6.50
N GLN A 90 -0.21 -4.05 -6.21
CA GLN A 90 0.40 -5.05 -7.09
C GLN A 90 -0.57 -6.19 -7.42
N LEU A 91 -1.19 -6.80 -6.40
CA LEU A 91 -2.14 -7.88 -6.57
C LEU A 91 -3.36 -7.46 -7.40
N THR A 92 -3.88 -6.26 -7.13
CA THR A 92 -5.03 -5.72 -7.86
C THR A 92 -4.71 -5.52 -9.34
N LEU A 93 -3.57 -4.89 -9.66
CA LEU A 93 -3.17 -4.65 -11.05
C LEU A 93 -2.89 -5.97 -11.79
N LYS A 94 -2.17 -6.91 -11.18
CA LYS A 94 -1.90 -8.23 -11.79
C LYS A 94 -3.18 -9.01 -12.06
N ALA A 95 -4.12 -9.00 -11.12
CA ALA A 95 -5.38 -9.71 -11.30
C ALA A 95 -6.22 -9.09 -12.42
N LEU A 96 -6.34 -7.77 -12.48
CA LEU A 96 -7.02 -7.08 -13.58
C LEU A 96 -6.34 -7.35 -14.93
N GLU A 97 -5.01 -7.29 -15.00
CA GLU A 97 -4.25 -7.57 -16.22
C GLU A 97 -4.34 -9.04 -16.65
N SER A 98 -4.57 -9.97 -15.72
CA SER A 98 -4.67 -11.40 -16.05
C SER A 98 -6.05 -11.83 -16.57
N ARG A 99 -7.08 -11.00 -16.37
CA ARG A 99 -8.48 -11.32 -16.66
C ARG A 99 -8.87 -10.99 -18.10
N GLU A 100 -9.25 -12.00 -18.89
CA GLU A 100 -9.61 -11.83 -20.31
C GLU A 100 -10.87 -10.97 -20.52
N ASP A 101 -11.84 -11.06 -19.61
CA ASP A 101 -13.04 -10.21 -19.63
C ASP A 101 -12.70 -8.73 -19.39
N VAL A 102 -11.78 -8.45 -18.46
CA VAL A 102 -11.28 -7.10 -18.17
C VAL A 102 -10.51 -6.54 -19.36
N LYS A 103 -9.59 -7.31 -19.96
CA LYS A 103 -8.82 -6.90 -21.14
C LYS A 103 -9.72 -6.46 -22.28
N LYS A 104 -10.75 -7.27 -22.59
CA LYS A 104 -11.71 -6.96 -23.65
C LYS A 104 -12.42 -5.62 -23.40
N VAL A 105 -12.92 -5.40 -22.19
CA VAL A 105 -13.62 -4.15 -21.84
C VAL A 105 -12.65 -2.95 -21.88
N MET A 106 -11.42 -3.13 -21.42
CA MET A 106 -10.39 -2.09 -21.50
C MET A 106 -10.06 -1.70 -22.94
N GLU A 107 -9.97 -2.67 -23.86
CA GLU A 107 -9.76 -2.39 -25.29
C GLU A 107 -10.94 -1.63 -25.90
N GLU A 108 -12.18 -2.07 -25.64
CA GLU A 108 -13.41 -1.44 -26.13
C GLU A 108 -13.55 0.00 -25.62
N ARG A 109 -13.24 0.23 -24.34
CA ARG A 109 -13.36 1.53 -23.67
C ARG A 109 -12.09 2.38 -23.73
N LYS A 110 -11.01 1.87 -24.33
CA LYS A 110 -9.69 2.52 -24.42
C LYS A 110 -9.08 2.90 -23.06
N VAL A 111 -9.34 2.08 -22.04
CA VAL A 111 -8.80 2.23 -20.68
C VAL A 111 -7.41 1.59 -20.61
N LYS A 112 -6.49 2.20 -19.87
CA LYS A 112 -5.15 1.66 -19.62
C LYS A 112 -4.90 1.55 -18.12
N LEU A 113 -4.50 0.37 -17.68
CA LEU A 113 -4.02 0.17 -16.31
C LEU A 113 -2.64 0.83 -16.14
N PRO A 114 -2.31 1.30 -14.93
CA PRO A 114 -0.93 1.67 -14.63
C PRO A 114 -0.01 0.45 -14.74
N ASP A 115 1.21 0.68 -15.24
CA ASP A 115 2.23 -0.37 -15.34
C ASP A 115 2.56 -0.93 -13.96
N VAL A 116 2.28 -2.22 -13.76
CA VAL A 116 2.54 -2.92 -12.50
C VAL A 116 4.03 -2.99 -12.17
N LYS A 117 4.91 -2.90 -13.18
CA LYS A 117 6.36 -2.93 -12.96
C LYS A 117 6.86 -1.81 -12.07
N MET A 118 6.15 -0.68 -12.05
CA MET A 118 6.48 0.43 -11.13
C MET A 118 6.42 -0.02 -9.66
N VAL A 119 5.46 -0.87 -9.32
CA VAL A 119 5.28 -1.38 -7.96
C VAL A 119 6.17 -2.60 -7.72
N ASP A 120 6.33 -3.48 -8.72
CA ASP A 120 7.23 -4.64 -8.65
C ASP A 120 8.69 -4.20 -8.38
N ASP A 121 9.20 -3.25 -9.18
CA ASP A 121 10.58 -2.75 -9.06
C ASP A 121 10.82 -2.11 -7.68
N PHE A 122 9.82 -1.39 -7.15
CA PHE A 122 9.90 -0.80 -5.82
C PHE A 122 9.93 -1.87 -4.71
N ILE A 123 9.06 -2.88 -4.79
CA ILE A 123 9.04 -4.00 -3.84
C ILE A 123 10.38 -4.75 -3.88
N GLU A 124 10.95 -4.98 -5.06
CA GLU A 124 12.25 -5.62 -5.22
C GLU A 124 13.38 -4.76 -4.63
N TYR A 125 13.39 -3.46 -4.91
CA TYR A 125 14.36 -2.52 -4.33
C TYR A 125 14.34 -2.56 -2.80
N VAL A 126 13.15 -2.49 -2.20
CA VAL A 126 12.98 -2.55 -0.73
C VAL A 126 13.51 -3.86 -0.18
N ARG A 127 13.20 -5.00 -0.82
CA ARG A 127 13.67 -6.33 -0.41
C ARG A 127 15.20 -6.44 -0.48
N LYS A 128 15.79 -6.04 -1.60
CA LYS A 128 17.24 -6.11 -1.84
C LYS A 128 18.03 -5.28 -0.83
N ASN A 129 17.51 -4.10 -0.49
CA ASN A 129 18.14 -3.16 0.43
C ASN A 129 17.73 -3.35 1.90
N LYS A 130 16.89 -4.35 2.21
CA LYS A 130 16.37 -4.62 3.57
C LYS A 130 15.69 -3.40 4.20
N LEU A 131 14.91 -2.67 3.41
CA LEU A 131 14.16 -1.49 3.85
C LEU A 131 12.73 -1.86 4.25
N GLY A 132 12.03 -0.94 4.92
CA GLY A 132 10.59 -1.06 5.17
C GLY A 132 9.78 -0.72 3.92
N LEU A 133 8.66 -1.42 3.68
CA LEU A 133 7.80 -1.16 2.52
C LEU A 133 6.83 0.01 2.79
N GLY A 134 7.32 1.24 2.72
CA GLY A 134 6.59 2.45 3.12
C GLY A 134 7.02 3.71 2.36
N ASN A 135 6.36 4.84 2.63
CA ASN A 135 6.67 6.15 2.02
C ASN A 135 8.14 6.56 2.15
N PRO A 136 8.81 6.44 3.31
CA PRO A 136 10.21 6.82 3.43
C PRO A 136 11.12 6.07 2.44
N SER A 137 10.88 4.78 2.24
CA SER A 137 11.62 3.98 1.27
C SER A 137 11.24 4.29 -0.17
N LEU A 138 9.97 4.64 -0.42
CA LEU A 138 9.52 5.07 -1.74
C LEU A 138 10.14 6.42 -2.14
N GLU A 139 10.18 7.40 -1.24
CA GLU A 139 10.85 8.67 -1.45
C GLU A 139 12.34 8.47 -1.75
N LYS A 140 13.00 7.60 -0.98
CA LYS A 140 14.39 7.21 -1.24
C LYS A 140 14.56 6.60 -2.63
N TYR A 141 13.72 5.63 -2.98
CA TYR A 141 13.75 4.96 -4.28
C TYR A 141 13.56 5.95 -5.45
N ILE A 142 12.59 6.86 -5.31
CA ILE A 142 12.34 7.92 -6.29
C ILE A 142 13.58 8.79 -6.43
N ASN A 143 14.15 9.29 -5.34
CA ASN A 143 15.24 10.27 -5.39
C ASN A 143 16.57 9.67 -5.89
N GLU A 144 16.87 8.43 -5.51
CA GLU A 144 18.17 7.79 -5.79
C GLU A 144 18.17 6.99 -7.10
N GLU A 145 17.11 6.24 -7.40
CA GLU A 145 17.09 5.30 -8.53
C GLU A 145 16.28 5.81 -9.72
N LYS A 146 15.20 6.57 -9.47
CA LYS A 146 14.21 6.93 -10.50
C LYS A 146 13.75 8.41 -10.43
N PRO A 147 14.66 9.40 -10.34
CA PRO A 147 14.29 10.79 -10.00
C PRO A 147 13.41 11.48 -11.05
N LYS A 148 13.46 11.00 -12.31
CA LYS A 148 12.69 11.55 -13.43
C LYS A 148 11.46 10.73 -13.79
N PHE A 149 11.18 9.65 -13.05
CA PHE A 149 10.05 8.79 -13.33
C PHE A 149 8.84 9.20 -12.50
N PHE A 150 8.21 10.30 -12.93
CA PHE A 150 7.06 10.92 -12.28
C PHE A 150 5.88 9.99 -11.96
N PRO A 151 5.61 8.91 -12.72
CA PRO A 151 4.57 7.97 -12.35
C PRO A 151 4.75 7.30 -10.97
N LEU A 152 5.95 7.25 -10.38
CA LEU A 152 6.14 6.72 -9.02
C LEU A 152 5.64 7.65 -7.92
N TYR A 153 5.61 8.96 -8.15
CA TYR A 153 5.13 9.93 -7.15
C TYR A 153 3.64 9.72 -6.85
N LYS A 154 2.91 9.18 -7.82
CA LYS A 154 1.53 8.72 -7.71
C LYS A 154 1.31 7.70 -6.59
N LEU A 155 2.36 6.96 -6.23
CA LEU A 155 2.31 5.93 -5.20
C LEU A 155 2.56 6.47 -3.78
N LEU A 156 2.88 7.76 -3.61
CA LEU A 156 3.07 8.38 -2.29
C LEU A 156 1.75 8.56 -1.51
N GLY A 157 0.62 8.58 -2.24
CA GLY A 157 -0.70 8.92 -1.70
C GLY A 157 -1.00 10.38 -2.00
#